data_AF-A0A835QU48-F1
#
_entry.id   AF-A0A835QU48-F1
#
_cell.length_a   1.000
_cell.length_b   1.000
_cell.length_c   1.000
_cell.angle_alpha   90.00
_cell.angle_beta   90.00
_cell.angle_gamma   90.00
#
_symmetry.space_group_name_H-M   'P 1'
#
loop_
_entity.id
_entity.type
_entity.pdbx_description
1 polymer ?
#
loop_
_entity_poly.entity_id
_entity_poly.type
_entity_poly.pdbx_seq_one_letter_code
_entity_poly.pdbx_strand_id
1 'polypeptide(L)'
;MAIPVEEAIAALSTFSLEDEQPDVQGLAVLLSIERCATSSPIEYADVSAYRLSLTEDTKAINQLNTLIHEGKEMASVLYTYRSCVKALPQLPDSMKHNQTDLYVETYHVLDLEMNRLREIQRWQASAASKLAVDMQRFSRPERLINGPTTTHFWSMLKLLDVLVQLDHLKNAKASIPNDFSWYKRTFTQISIQWQETDSMREEMDDLQNDPVIPAFPDLHLSPVAILKELSMYFPNFSSQTRLLTLPSPHEMLLREIQEYPT
;
A
#
# COMPACT_ATOMS: atom_id res chain seq x y z
N MET A 1 -68.46 39.08 -26.50
CA MET A 1 -68.71 37.81 -25.79
C MET A 1 -67.56 37.60 -24.83
N ALA A 2 -67.83 37.56 -23.53
CA ALA A 2 -66.81 37.24 -22.53
C ALA A 2 -66.65 35.72 -22.52
N ILE A 3 -65.42 35.24 -22.69
CA ILE A 3 -65.12 33.81 -22.57
C ILE A 3 -65.33 33.44 -21.09
N PRO A 4 -66.17 32.45 -20.77
CA PRO A 4 -66.35 31.98 -19.40
C PRO A 4 -65.02 31.50 -18.84
N VAL A 5 -64.76 31.82 -17.58
CA VAL A 5 -63.47 31.58 -16.91
C VAL A 5 -63.11 30.10 -16.93
N GLU A 6 -64.10 29.22 -16.84
CA GLU A 6 -63.92 27.77 -16.92
C GLU A 6 -63.35 27.31 -18.27
N GLU A 7 -63.74 27.96 -19.35
CA GLU A 7 -63.31 27.61 -20.71
C GLU A 7 -61.88 28.11 -20.97
N ALA A 8 -61.49 29.25 -20.39
CA ALA A 8 -60.12 29.73 -20.39
C ALA A 8 -59.19 28.82 -19.58
N ILE A 9 -59.65 28.32 -18.42
CA ILE A 9 -58.89 27.37 -17.59
C ILE A 9 -58.72 26.03 -18.34
N ALA A 10 -59.79 25.54 -18.98
CA ALA A 10 -59.72 24.32 -19.79
C ALA A 10 -58.71 24.46 -20.93
N ALA A 11 -58.68 25.60 -21.63
CA ALA A 11 -57.71 25.86 -22.68
C ALA A 11 -56.26 25.85 -22.15
N LEU A 12 -55.99 26.48 -21.00
CA LEU A 12 -54.66 26.49 -20.39
C LEU A 12 -54.18 25.09 -19.99
N SER A 13 -55.09 24.18 -19.60
CA SER A 13 -54.76 22.80 -19.27
C SER A 13 -54.34 21.94 -20.47
N THR A 14 -54.57 22.41 -21.70
CA THR A 14 -54.15 21.71 -22.93
C THR A 14 -52.73 22.07 -23.37
N PHE A 15 -52.10 23.09 -22.77
CA PHE A 15 -50.72 23.45 -23.06
C PHE A 15 -49.77 22.59 -22.23
N SER A 16 -49.04 21.69 -22.89
CA SER A 16 -47.88 21.02 -22.31
C SER A 16 -46.67 21.91 -22.57
N LEU A 17 -46.17 22.58 -21.52
CA LEU A 17 -44.91 23.31 -21.59
C LEU A 17 -43.79 22.27 -21.46
N GLU A 18 -42.90 22.18 -22.45
CA GLU A 18 -41.67 21.42 -22.29
C GLU A 18 -40.77 22.19 -21.30
N ASP A 19 -40.42 21.52 -20.21
CA ASP A 19 -39.56 22.08 -19.17
C ASP A 19 -38.11 22.05 -19.67
N GLU A 20 -37.62 23.18 -20.21
CA GLU A 20 -36.20 23.34 -20.55
C GLU A 20 -35.33 23.63 -19.31
N GLN A 21 -35.85 23.44 -18.09
CA GLN A 21 -35.00 23.52 -16.91
C GLN A 21 -33.95 22.39 -16.94
N PRO A 22 -32.66 22.71 -16.72
CA PRO A 22 -31.66 21.67 -16.55
C PRO A 22 -32.06 20.81 -15.34
N ASP A 23 -32.03 19.49 -15.52
CA ASP A 23 -32.31 18.52 -14.47
C ASP A 23 -31.42 18.83 -13.26
N VAL A 24 -32.00 19.39 -12.20
CA VAL A 24 -31.27 19.71 -10.96
C VAL A 24 -30.86 18.40 -10.25
N GLN A 25 -31.52 17.30 -10.60
CA GLN A 25 -31.16 15.96 -10.19
C GLN A 25 -30.15 15.40 -11.19
N GLY A 26 -28.87 15.45 -10.81
CA GLY A 26 -27.83 14.69 -11.52
C GLY A 26 -28.22 13.21 -11.63
N LEU A 27 -27.59 12.51 -12.60
CA LEU A 27 -27.80 11.09 -12.90
C LEU A 27 -28.21 10.31 -11.64
N ALA A 28 -29.35 9.61 -11.67
CA ALA A 28 -29.79 8.76 -10.58
C ALA A 28 -28.74 7.65 -10.37
N VAL A 29 -27.70 7.94 -9.61
CA VAL A 29 -26.74 6.97 -9.15
C VAL A 29 -27.55 6.11 -8.19
N LEU A 30 -27.83 4.87 -8.63
CA LEU A 30 -28.33 3.83 -7.75
C LEU A 30 -27.43 3.83 -6.51
N LEU A 31 -27.97 4.25 -5.38
CA LEU A 31 -27.30 4.11 -4.10
C LEU A 31 -27.21 2.60 -3.85
N SER A 32 -26.06 2.01 -4.18
CA SER A 32 -25.74 0.66 -3.74
C SER A 32 -25.74 0.70 -2.22
N ILE A 33 -26.82 0.21 -1.62
CA ILE A 33 -26.96 0.04 -0.18
C ILE A 33 -26.24 -1.28 0.18
N GLU A 34 -24.95 -1.32 -0.11
CA GLU A 34 -24.04 -2.29 0.48
C GLU A 34 -23.93 -1.97 1.97
N ARG A 35 -24.77 -2.64 2.78
CA ARG A 35 -24.55 -2.74 4.22
C ARG A 35 -23.16 -3.35 4.37
N CYS A 36 -22.15 -2.54 4.72
CA CYS A 36 -20.72 -2.88 4.85
C CYS A 36 -19.80 -2.58 3.64
N ALA A 37 -20.15 -1.63 2.76
CA ALA A 37 -19.17 -1.09 1.80
C ALA A 37 -17.95 -0.49 2.53
N THR A 38 -16.81 -1.20 2.46
CA THR A 38 -15.52 -0.74 3.00
C THR A 38 -14.70 0.07 1.98
N SER A 39 -15.24 0.27 0.78
CA SER A 39 -14.60 1.00 -0.30
C SER A 39 -15.39 2.27 -0.62
N SER A 40 -14.70 3.41 -0.58
CA SER A 40 -15.22 4.70 -1.04
C SER A 40 -14.52 5.07 -2.35
N PRO A 41 -15.26 5.36 -3.45
CA PRO A 41 -14.68 5.83 -4.71
C PRO A 41 -13.83 7.10 -4.58
N ILE A 42 -14.16 7.94 -3.59
CA ILE A 42 -13.48 9.21 -3.30
C ILE A 42 -12.64 9.15 -2.02
N GLU A 43 -12.37 7.95 -1.51
CA GLU A 43 -11.58 7.75 -0.28
C GLU A 43 -12.02 8.65 0.89
N TYR A 44 -13.32 8.80 1.11
CA TYR A 44 -13.86 9.59 2.22
C TYR A 44 -13.36 11.05 2.29
N ALA A 45 -12.89 11.63 1.17
CA ALA A 45 -12.35 12.98 1.10
C ALA A 45 -13.38 14.06 1.51
N ASP A 46 -14.65 13.75 1.30
CA ASP A 46 -15.82 14.57 1.59
C ASP A 46 -16.19 14.60 3.09
N VAL A 47 -15.68 13.70 3.93
CA VAL A 47 -16.07 13.59 5.36
C VAL A 47 -15.82 14.88 6.13
N SER A 48 -14.80 15.66 5.75
CA SER A 48 -14.52 16.97 6.34
C SER A 48 -15.66 17.99 6.14
N ALA A 49 -16.43 17.87 5.05
CA ALA A 49 -17.56 18.75 4.75
C ALA A 49 -18.77 18.49 5.67
N TYR A 50 -18.93 17.26 6.15
CA TYR A 50 -20.11 16.82 6.91
C TYR A 50 -19.99 17.00 8.43
N ARG A 51 -18.88 17.55 8.95
CA ARG A 51 -18.62 17.76 10.40
C ARG A 51 -18.87 16.50 11.24
N LEU A 52 -18.52 15.33 10.71
CA LEU A 52 -18.69 14.05 11.40
C LEU A 52 -17.58 13.83 12.45
N SER A 53 -17.85 13.02 13.46
CA SER A 53 -16.85 12.56 14.45
C SER A 53 -15.85 11.54 13.88
N LEU A 54 -15.89 11.28 12.57
CA LEU A 54 -15.10 10.25 11.88
C LEU A 54 -13.88 10.80 11.13
N THR A 55 -13.64 12.12 11.15
CA THR A 55 -12.55 12.75 10.38
C THR A 55 -11.16 12.19 10.70
N GLU A 56 -10.87 11.89 11.97
CA GLU A 56 -9.60 11.25 12.34
C GLU A 56 -9.49 9.81 11.83
N ASP A 57 -10.61 9.11 11.79
CA ASP A 57 -10.68 7.71 11.36
C ASP A 57 -10.49 7.62 9.84
N THR A 58 -11.15 8.49 9.09
CA THR A 58 -11.06 8.51 7.62
C THR A 58 -9.68 8.96 7.14
N LYS A 59 -9.05 9.92 7.83
CA LYS A 59 -7.64 10.26 7.57
C LYS A 59 -6.72 9.06 7.78
N ALA A 60 -6.91 8.29 8.85
CA ALA A 60 -6.11 7.11 9.12
C ALA A 60 -6.36 5.99 8.08
N ILE A 61 -7.62 5.77 7.69
CA ILE A 61 -8.01 4.82 6.62
C ILE A 61 -7.32 5.19 5.29
N ASN A 62 -7.32 6.47 4.92
CA ASN A 62 -6.70 6.92 3.67
C ASN A 62 -5.19 6.68 3.68
N GLN A 63 -4.52 6.98 4.79
CA GLN A 63 -3.10 6.65 4.97
C GLN A 63 -2.83 5.16 4.82
N LEU A 64 -3.67 4.29 5.41
CA LEU A 64 -3.56 2.85 5.24
C LEU A 64 -3.78 2.42 3.78
N ASN A 65 -4.75 3.01 3.08
CA ASN A 65 -5.03 2.71 1.67
C ASN A 65 -3.86 3.10 0.75
N THR A 66 -3.24 4.27 0.99
CA THR A 66 -2.02 4.68 0.28
C THR A 66 -0.90 3.67 0.49
N LEU A 67 -0.63 3.27 1.74
CA LEU A 67 0.38 2.26 2.03
C LEU A 67 0.08 0.91 1.37
N ILE A 68 -1.19 0.46 1.39
CA ILE A 68 -1.59 -0.79 0.72
C ILE A 68 -1.31 -0.71 -0.79
N HIS A 69 -1.61 0.43 -1.43
CA HIS A 69 -1.35 0.61 -2.86
C HIS A 69 0.14 0.57 -3.16
N GLU A 70 0.95 1.36 -2.43
CA GLU A 70 2.41 1.37 -2.56
C GLU A 70 3.03 -0.02 -2.34
N GLY A 71 2.56 -0.76 -1.32
CA GLY A 71 3.08 -2.10 -1.05
C GLY A 71 2.77 -3.12 -2.15
N LYS A 72 1.65 -2.96 -2.87
CA LYS A 72 1.34 -3.79 -4.06
C LYS A 72 2.26 -3.48 -5.24
N GLU A 73 2.61 -2.21 -5.44
CA GLU A 73 3.62 -1.81 -6.43
C GLU A 73 4.98 -2.43 -6.08
N MET A 74 5.39 -2.34 -4.82
CA MET A 74 6.65 -2.95 -4.34
C MET A 74 6.66 -4.48 -4.49
N ALA A 75 5.53 -5.13 -4.23
CA ALA A 75 5.38 -6.56 -4.45
C ALA A 75 5.55 -6.91 -5.93
N SER A 76 5.04 -6.07 -6.83
CA SER A 76 5.19 -6.25 -8.28
C SER A 76 6.64 -6.11 -8.73
N VAL A 77 7.37 -5.12 -8.19
CA VAL A 77 8.83 -4.95 -8.42
C VAL A 77 9.59 -6.18 -7.95
N LEU A 78 9.31 -6.65 -6.73
CA LEU A 78 9.99 -7.81 -6.16
C LEU A 78 9.64 -9.12 -6.90
N TYR A 79 8.40 -9.23 -7.39
CA TYR A 79 7.93 -10.38 -8.15
C TYR A 79 8.60 -10.47 -9.51
N THR A 80 8.83 -9.34 -10.15
CA THR A 80 9.48 -9.26 -11.47
C THR A 80 11.01 -9.24 -11.38
N TYR A 81 11.59 -9.08 -10.18
CA TYR A 81 13.04 -9.13 -9.97
C TYR A 81 13.67 -10.41 -10.55
N ARG A 82 14.66 -10.22 -11.44
CA ARG A 82 15.50 -11.25 -12.06
C ARG A 82 16.96 -10.97 -11.73
N SER A 83 17.78 -12.00 -11.70
CA SER A 83 19.20 -11.84 -11.36
C SER A 83 19.94 -11.02 -12.41
N CYS A 84 20.52 -9.90 -11.98
CA CYS A 84 21.43 -9.07 -12.77
C CYS A 84 22.74 -9.80 -13.04
N VAL A 85 23.26 -10.54 -12.05
CA VAL A 85 24.51 -11.28 -12.17
C VAL A 85 24.44 -12.34 -13.25
N LYS A 86 23.29 -13.03 -13.39
CA LYS A 86 23.10 -14.03 -14.44
C LYS A 86 23.16 -13.46 -15.86
N ALA A 87 22.96 -12.15 -16.01
CA ALA A 87 23.06 -11.48 -17.30
C ALA A 87 24.49 -10.98 -17.61
N LEU A 88 25.42 -11.03 -16.64
CA LEU A 88 26.79 -10.55 -16.83
C LEU A 88 27.61 -11.51 -17.70
N PRO A 89 28.44 -10.97 -18.62
CA PRO A 89 29.30 -11.79 -19.45
C PRO A 89 30.41 -12.45 -18.63
N GLN A 90 30.62 -13.76 -18.86
CA GLN A 90 31.80 -14.44 -18.32
C GLN A 90 32.99 -14.15 -19.24
N LEU A 91 33.92 -13.30 -18.79
CA LEU A 91 35.12 -12.98 -19.56
C LEU A 91 36.18 -14.09 -19.44
N PRO A 92 36.80 -14.53 -20.56
CA PRO A 92 37.95 -15.42 -20.52
C PRO A 92 39.20 -14.70 -19.95
N ASP A 93 40.13 -15.47 -19.38
CA ASP A 93 41.36 -14.99 -18.73
C ASP A 93 42.25 -14.10 -19.62
N SER A 94 42.08 -14.14 -20.94
CA SER A 94 42.82 -13.31 -21.91
C SER A 94 42.38 -11.84 -21.94
N MET A 95 41.20 -11.50 -21.38
CA MET A 95 40.65 -10.13 -21.40
C MET A 95 40.70 -9.40 -20.05
N LYS A 96 41.65 -9.75 -19.17
CA LYS A 96 41.79 -9.16 -17.82
C LYS A 96 41.87 -7.63 -17.78
N HIS A 97 42.42 -6.98 -18.80
CA HIS A 97 42.45 -5.51 -18.90
C HIS A 97 41.06 -4.86 -18.95
N ASN A 98 40.09 -5.45 -19.67
CA ASN A 98 38.70 -4.96 -19.76
C ASN A 98 37.85 -5.42 -18.56
N GLN A 99 38.42 -6.23 -17.67
CA GLN A 99 37.71 -6.77 -16.52
C GLN A 99 37.42 -5.67 -15.49
N THR A 100 38.31 -4.68 -15.37
CA THR A 100 38.13 -3.49 -14.53
C THR A 100 36.89 -2.70 -14.95
N ASP A 101 36.82 -2.31 -16.22
CA ASP A 101 35.70 -1.52 -16.75
C ASP A 101 34.39 -2.30 -16.62
N LEU A 102 34.42 -3.61 -16.88
CA LEU A 102 33.26 -4.48 -16.65
C LEU A 102 32.82 -4.49 -15.17
N TYR A 103 33.75 -4.54 -14.22
CA TYR A 103 33.41 -4.49 -12.79
C TYR A 103 32.76 -3.17 -12.41
N VAL A 104 33.29 -2.05 -12.92
CA VAL A 104 32.73 -0.71 -12.70
C VAL A 104 31.30 -0.63 -13.23
N GLU A 105 31.05 -1.03 -14.48
CA GLU A 105 29.69 -1.04 -15.05
C GLU A 105 28.75 -1.99 -14.30
N THR A 106 29.26 -3.17 -13.91
CA THR A 106 28.52 -4.15 -13.11
C THR A 106 28.08 -3.54 -11.76
N TYR A 107 28.95 -2.79 -11.11
CA TYR A 107 28.64 -2.14 -9.84
C TYR A 107 27.53 -1.11 -10.00
N HIS A 108 27.58 -0.25 -11.01
CA HIS A 108 26.54 0.76 -11.24
C HIS A 108 25.17 0.12 -11.47
N VAL A 109 25.10 -0.97 -12.24
CA VAL A 109 23.85 -1.73 -12.44
C VAL A 109 23.35 -2.33 -11.13
N LEU A 110 24.24 -2.94 -10.36
CA LEU A 110 23.88 -3.56 -9.08
C LEU A 110 23.48 -2.51 -8.03
N ASP A 111 24.15 -1.35 -7.96
CA ASP A 111 23.81 -0.29 -7.01
C ASP A 111 22.41 0.28 -7.26
N LEU A 112 22.03 0.48 -8.53
CA LEU A 112 20.67 0.91 -8.88
C LEU A 112 19.62 -0.09 -8.34
N GLU A 113 19.85 -1.39 -8.50
CA GLU A 113 18.94 -2.40 -8.00
C GLU A 113 18.98 -2.52 -6.46
N MET A 114 20.14 -2.34 -5.84
CA MET A 114 20.24 -2.29 -4.37
C MET A 114 19.52 -1.06 -3.80
N ASN A 115 19.56 0.08 -4.48
CA ASN A 115 18.79 1.28 -4.13
C ASN A 115 17.28 0.99 -4.13
N ARG A 116 16.76 0.31 -5.14
CA ARG A 116 15.34 -0.10 -5.17
C ARG A 116 14.98 -1.02 -4.00
N LEU A 117 15.86 -1.96 -3.65
CA LEU A 117 15.63 -2.82 -2.48
C LEU A 117 15.67 -2.03 -1.15
N ARG A 118 16.52 -0.99 -1.04
CA ARG A 118 16.54 -0.06 0.09
C ARG A 118 15.22 0.71 0.22
N GLU A 119 14.64 1.16 -0.89
CA GLU A 119 13.34 1.84 -0.89
C GLU A 119 12.22 0.93 -0.37
N ILE A 120 12.18 -0.33 -0.82
CA ILE A 120 11.21 -1.33 -0.32
C ILE A 120 11.37 -1.53 1.19
N GLN A 121 12.61 -1.57 1.69
CA GLN A 121 12.88 -1.67 3.13
C GLN A 121 12.40 -0.46 3.92
N ARG A 122 12.69 0.77 3.46
CA ARG A 122 12.24 2.00 4.12
C ARG A 122 10.72 2.06 4.18
N TRP A 123 10.05 1.70 3.09
CA TRP A 123 8.59 1.62 3.05
C TRP A 123 8.06 0.56 4.02
N GLN A 124 8.67 -0.62 4.09
CA GLN A 124 8.21 -1.66 5.01
C GLN A 124 8.27 -1.18 6.47
N ALA A 125 9.36 -0.49 6.85
CA ALA A 125 9.50 0.08 8.19
C ALA A 125 8.41 1.12 8.48
N SER A 126 8.11 1.99 7.52
CA SER A 126 7.02 2.98 7.62
C SER A 126 5.64 2.32 7.76
N ALA A 127 5.34 1.33 6.91
CA ALA A 127 4.08 0.59 6.92
C ALA A 127 3.86 -0.18 8.23
N ALA A 128 4.90 -0.86 8.73
CA ALA A 128 4.85 -1.59 9.99
C ALA A 128 4.64 -0.64 11.18
N SER A 129 5.34 0.49 11.20
CA SER A 129 5.18 1.53 12.22
C SER A 129 3.74 2.07 12.25
N LYS A 130 3.15 2.37 11.09
CA LYS A 130 1.76 2.82 11.00
C LYS A 130 0.78 1.79 11.56
N LEU A 131 0.96 0.52 11.19
CA LEU A 131 0.12 -0.59 11.68
C LEU A 131 0.24 -0.74 13.21
N ALA A 132 1.46 -0.67 13.76
CA ALA A 132 1.69 -0.73 15.20
C ALA A 132 1.01 0.43 15.95
N VAL A 133 1.11 1.65 15.44
CA VAL A 133 0.45 2.83 16.01
C VAL A 133 -1.08 2.66 16.07
N ASP A 134 -1.70 2.16 15.00
CA ASP A 134 -3.15 1.94 14.99
C ASP A 134 -3.55 0.80 15.92
N MET A 135 -2.84 -0.33 15.90
CA MET A 135 -3.11 -1.45 16.80
C MET A 135 -2.95 -1.05 18.28
N GLN A 136 -1.93 -0.26 18.61
CA GLN A 136 -1.74 0.29 19.95
C GLN A 136 -2.88 1.24 20.32
N ARG A 137 -3.31 2.12 19.41
CA ARG A 137 -4.43 3.06 19.63
C ARG A 137 -5.71 2.33 20.03
N PHE A 138 -6.02 1.22 19.36
CA PHE A 138 -7.24 0.44 19.59
C PHE A 138 -7.13 -0.59 20.71
N SER A 139 -5.93 -0.87 21.21
CA SER A 139 -5.71 -1.75 22.37
C SER A 139 -5.90 -1.03 23.71
N ARG A 140 -6.08 0.30 23.72
CA ARG A 140 -6.28 1.09 24.95
C ARG A 140 -7.66 0.82 25.58
N PRO A 141 -7.76 0.66 26.91
CA PRO A 141 -9.01 0.31 27.58
C PRO A 141 -10.12 1.34 27.36
N GLU A 142 -9.78 2.63 27.23
CA GLU A 142 -10.75 3.71 26.96
C GLU A 142 -11.37 3.64 25.55
N ARG A 143 -10.74 2.89 24.63
CA ARG A 143 -11.17 2.73 23.23
C ARG A 143 -11.84 1.37 22.97
N LEU A 144 -11.93 0.47 23.95
CA LEU A 144 -12.63 -0.82 23.79
C LEU A 144 -14.14 -0.64 23.50
N ILE A 145 -14.73 0.46 23.98
CA ILE A 145 -16.14 0.81 23.71
C ILE A 145 -16.30 1.57 22.38
N ASN A 146 -15.25 2.25 21.91
CA ASN A 146 -15.23 3.04 20.66
C ASN A 146 -14.11 2.56 19.73
N GLY A 147 -14.07 1.24 19.51
CA GLY A 147 -13.03 0.56 18.73
C GLY A 147 -12.96 1.00 17.27
N PRO A 148 -12.05 0.42 16.48
CA PRO A 148 -11.91 0.76 15.07
C PRO A 148 -13.23 0.56 14.33
N THR A 149 -13.49 1.39 13.32
CA THR A 149 -14.56 1.09 12.36
C THR A 149 -14.22 -0.19 11.60
N THR A 150 -15.25 -0.87 11.08
CA THR A 150 -15.06 -2.07 10.24
C THR A 150 -14.11 -1.80 9.07
N THR A 151 -14.21 -0.63 8.44
CA THR A 151 -13.32 -0.22 7.34
C THR A 151 -11.87 -0.09 7.80
N HIS A 152 -11.61 0.58 8.92
CA HIS A 152 -10.26 0.73 9.46
C HIS A 152 -9.64 -0.64 9.79
N PHE A 153 -10.43 -1.53 10.40
CA PHE A 153 -10.00 -2.89 10.68
C PHE A 153 -9.61 -3.65 9.41
N TRP A 154 -10.45 -3.60 8.38
CA TRP A 154 -10.15 -4.22 7.09
C TRP A 154 -8.90 -3.64 6.44
N SER A 155 -8.68 -2.32 6.51
CA SER A 155 -7.46 -1.70 5.99
C SER A 155 -6.21 -2.14 6.76
N MET A 156 -6.26 -2.26 8.10
CA MET A 156 -5.13 -2.80 8.87
C MET A 156 -4.82 -4.25 8.48
N LEU A 157 -5.84 -5.10 8.29
CA LEU A 157 -5.65 -6.48 7.84
C LEU A 157 -5.05 -6.56 6.43
N LYS A 158 -5.53 -5.74 5.50
CA LYS A 158 -4.99 -5.67 4.13
C LYS A 158 -3.52 -5.22 4.15
N LEU A 159 -3.15 -4.26 4.98
CA LEU A 159 -1.76 -3.83 5.12
C LEU A 159 -0.87 -4.94 5.69
N LEU A 160 -1.36 -5.67 6.70
CA LEU A 160 -0.66 -6.83 7.27
C LEU A 160 -0.46 -7.93 6.22
N ASP A 161 -1.48 -8.23 5.42
CA ASP A 161 -1.41 -9.19 4.31
C ASP A 161 -0.33 -8.80 3.29
N VAL A 162 -0.29 -7.53 2.87
CA VAL A 162 0.76 -7.03 1.96
C VAL A 162 2.17 -7.17 2.57
N LEU A 163 2.35 -6.86 3.86
CA LEU A 163 3.63 -7.03 4.55
C LEU A 163 4.08 -8.50 4.58
N VAL A 164 3.17 -9.42 4.86
CA VAL A 164 3.45 -10.87 4.88
C VAL A 164 3.75 -11.40 3.49
N GLN A 165 2.99 -10.98 2.47
CA GLN A 165 3.24 -11.36 1.07
C GLN A 165 4.60 -10.87 0.58
N LEU A 166 4.98 -9.63 0.89
CA LEU A 166 6.28 -9.06 0.53
C LEU A 166 7.44 -9.88 1.12
N ASP A 167 7.35 -10.28 2.39
CA ASP A 167 8.40 -11.10 3.00
C ASP A 167 8.48 -12.50 2.39
N HIS A 168 7.34 -13.15 2.17
CA HIS A 168 7.31 -14.44 1.47
C HIS A 168 7.96 -14.35 0.09
N LEU A 169 7.63 -13.29 -0.65
CA LEU A 169 8.16 -13.07 -1.99
C LEU A 169 9.67 -12.80 -1.98
N LYS A 170 10.15 -11.99 -1.03
CA LYS A 170 11.58 -11.78 -0.79
C LYS A 170 12.30 -13.09 -0.54
N ASN A 171 11.77 -13.91 0.38
CA ASN A 171 12.38 -15.19 0.77
C ASN A 171 12.36 -16.21 -0.37
N ALA A 172 11.38 -16.14 -1.27
CA ALA A 172 11.30 -16.99 -2.46
C ALA A 172 12.34 -16.64 -3.54
N LYS A 173 12.94 -15.44 -3.50
CA LYS A 173 13.86 -14.96 -4.55
C LYS A 173 15.32 -15.15 -4.20
N ALA A 174 15.86 -16.33 -4.50
CA ALA A 174 17.29 -16.64 -4.35
C ALA A 174 18.23 -15.75 -5.20
N SER A 175 17.73 -15.05 -6.22
CA SER A 175 18.52 -14.09 -7.01
C SER A 175 18.98 -12.89 -6.20
N ILE A 176 18.18 -12.42 -5.24
CA ILE A 176 18.48 -11.23 -4.44
C ILE A 176 19.75 -11.42 -3.59
N PRO A 177 19.88 -12.46 -2.74
CA PRO A 177 21.10 -12.67 -1.96
C PRO A 177 22.33 -12.95 -2.82
N ASN A 178 22.13 -13.54 -4.01
CA ASN A 178 23.22 -13.79 -4.96
C ASN A 178 23.74 -12.48 -5.58
N ASP A 179 22.85 -11.63 -6.08
CA ASP A 179 23.20 -10.34 -6.66
C ASP A 179 23.83 -9.41 -5.63
N PHE A 180 23.32 -9.40 -4.40
CA PHE A 180 23.93 -8.66 -3.30
C PHE A 180 25.35 -9.16 -2.95
N SER A 181 25.56 -10.48 -2.96
CA SER A 181 26.89 -11.04 -2.73
C SER A 181 27.89 -10.60 -3.79
N TRP A 182 27.44 -10.44 -5.04
CA TRP A 182 28.25 -9.87 -6.12
C TRP A 182 28.48 -8.38 -5.95
N TYR A 183 27.44 -7.62 -5.60
CA TYR A 183 27.54 -6.18 -5.31
C TYR A 183 28.64 -5.88 -4.29
N LYS A 184 28.69 -6.63 -3.17
CA LYS A 184 29.77 -6.48 -2.17
C LYS A 184 31.16 -6.78 -2.73
N ARG A 185 31.28 -7.82 -3.57
CA ARG A 185 32.56 -8.20 -4.18
C ARG A 185 33.03 -7.13 -5.16
N THR A 186 32.15 -6.65 -6.04
CA THR A 186 32.48 -5.60 -7.00
C THR A 186 32.80 -4.29 -6.30
N PHE A 187 32.03 -3.92 -5.26
CA PHE A 187 32.33 -2.76 -4.42
C PHE A 187 33.73 -2.84 -3.83
N THR A 188 34.11 -3.95 -3.18
CA THR A 188 35.45 -4.10 -2.58
C THR A 188 36.57 -3.97 -3.62
N GLN A 189 36.38 -4.49 -4.83
CA GLN A 189 37.37 -4.39 -5.92
C GLN A 189 37.51 -2.95 -6.43
N ILE A 190 36.39 -2.25 -6.56
CA ILE A 190 36.30 -0.87 -7.04
C ILE A 190 36.82 0.11 -6.00
N SER A 191 36.50 -0.08 -4.71
CA SER A 191 36.99 0.75 -3.61
C SER A 191 38.52 0.80 -3.53
N ILE A 192 39.22 -0.28 -3.92
CA ILE A 192 40.69 -0.30 -3.98
C ILE A 192 41.22 0.64 -5.07
N GLN A 193 40.52 0.74 -6.21
CA GLN A 193 40.86 1.70 -7.27
C GLN A 193 40.43 3.13 -6.92
N TRP A 194 39.36 3.29 -6.14
CA TRP A 194 38.74 4.59 -5.85
C TRP A 194 39.42 5.34 -4.68
N GLN A 195 40.32 4.70 -3.95
CA GLN A 195 41.14 5.36 -2.92
C GLN A 195 42.09 6.44 -3.48
N GLU A 196 42.34 6.48 -4.79
CA GLU A 196 43.23 7.48 -5.42
C GLU A 196 42.56 8.84 -5.69
N THR A 197 41.23 8.97 -5.57
CA THR A 197 40.50 10.22 -5.89
C THR A 197 39.84 10.80 -4.64
N ASP A 198 40.36 11.93 -4.11
CA ASP A 198 39.91 12.52 -2.83
C ASP A 198 38.41 12.88 -2.79
N SER A 199 37.79 13.22 -3.92
CA SER A 199 36.34 13.54 -4.00
C SER A 199 35.42 12.31 -3.92
N MET A 200 35.93 11.10 -4.18
CA MET A 200 35.15 9.85 -4.16
C MET A 200 35.27 9.09 -2.83
N ARG A 201 36.18 9.53 -1.94
CA ARG A 201 36.25 9.02 -0.57
C ARG A 201 35.04 9.44 0.26
N GLU A 202 34.44 10.60 -0.02
CA GLU A 202 33.25 11.10 0.67
C GLU A 202 32.01 10.27 0.32
N GLU A 203 31.82 9.89 -0.96
CA GLU A 203 30.79 8.92 -1.36
C GLU A 203 31.05 7.51 -0.79
N MET A 204 32.31 7.08 -0.73
CA MET A 204 32.68 5.79 -0.14
C MET A 204 32.46 5.76 1.39
N ASP A 205 32.68 6.88 2.07
CA ASP A 205 32.43 7.05 3.50
C ASP A 205 30.92 7.16 3.78
N ASP A 206 30.14 7.86 2.94
CA ASP A 206 28.67 7.85 3.01
C ASP A 206 28.09 6.45 2.75
N LEU A 207 28.68 5.69 1.82
CA LEU A 207 28.29 4.29 1.56
C LEU A 207 28.75 3.34 2.68
N GLN A 208 29.91 3.55 3.30
CA GLN A 208 30.37 2.77 4.46
C GLN A 208 29.62 3.11 5.75
N ASN A 209 29.20 4.37 5.92
CA ASN A 209 28.45 4.88 7.06
C ASN A 209 26.93 4.71 6.89
N ASP A 210 26.43 4.46 5.67
CA ASP A 210 25.08 3.96 5.45
C ASP A 210 25.02 2.52 6.02
N PRO A 211 24.20 2.25 7.06
CA PRO A 211 24.09 0.95 7.71
C PRO A 211 23.61 -0.19 6.78
N VAL A 212 23.56 0.03 5.46
CA VAL A 212 23.17 -0.92 4.43
C VAL A 212 24.35 -1.74 3.89
N ILE A 213 25.62 -1.32 4.07
CA ILE A 213 26.75 -2.00 3.43
C ILE A 213 27.40 -3.13 4.25
N PRO A 214 27.37 -3.19 5.59
CA PRO A 214 27.61 -4.44 6.28
C PRO A 214 26.28 -5.19 6.41
N ALA A 215 26.09 -6.11 5.47
CA ALA A 215 25.37 -7.36 5.71
C ALA A 215 23.82 -7.37 5.49
N PHE A 216 23.41 -7.88 4.31
CA PHE A 216 22.11 -8.55 4.10
C PHE A 216 21.85 -9.88 4.88
N PRO A 217 22.64 -10.39 5.85
CA PRO A 217 22.13 -11.40 6.78
C PRO A 217 20.99 -10.89 7.66
N ASP A 218 20.87 -9.58 7.91
CA ASP A 218 19.82 -9.04 8.78
C ASP A 218 19.09 -7.86 8.15
N LEU A 219 18.64 -8.07 6.92
CA LEU A 219 17.47 -7.35 6.44
C LEU A 219 16.30 -7.80 7.34
N HIS A 220 16.13 -7.13 8.49
CA HIS A 220 14.98 -7.23 9.38
C HIS A 220 13.71 -6.70 8.66
N LEU A 221 13.49 -7.09 7.41
CA LEU A 221 12.16 -7.18 6.82
C LEU A 221 11.34 -8.27 7.52
N SER A 222 11.90 -9.00 8.49
CA SER A 222 11.23 -10.11 9.17
C SER A 222 9.89 -9.65 9.75
N PRO A 223 8.77 -10.10 9.17
CA PRO A 223 7.47 -9.99 9.79
C PRO A 223 7.49 -10.70 11.12
N VAL A 224 8.46 -11.55 11.46
CA VAL A 224 8.57 -12.11 12.81
C VAL A 224 8.89 -11.04 13.84
N ALA A 225 9.73 -10.04 13.53
CA ALA A 225 9.99 -8.93 14.47
C ALA A 225 8.75 -8.06 14.63
N ILE A 226 8.11 -7.70 13.50
CA ILE A 226 6.88 -6.92 13.46
C ILE A 226 5.74 -7.70 14.13
N LEU A 227 5.47 -8.94 13.74
CA LEU A 227 4.47 -9.83 14.35
C LEU A 227 4.77 -10.08 15.82
N LYS A 228 6.03 -10.14 16.26
CA LYS A 228 6.38 -10.25 17.68
C LYS A 228 6.00 -8.96 18.42
N GLU A 229 6.26 -7.80 17.83
CA GLU A 229 5.83 -6.50 18.36
C GLU A 229 4.30 -6.35 18.33
N LEU A 230 3.65 -6.79 17.26
CA LEU A 230 2.19 -6.77 17.11
C LEU A 230 1.50 -7.86 17.96
N SER A 231 2.22 -8.92 18.34
CA SER A 231 1.65 -10.08 19.02
C SER A 231 1.06 -9.74 20.37
N MET A 232 1.60 -8.74 21.07
CA MET A 232 1.05 -8.29 22.34
C MET A 232 -0.30 -7.57 22.17
N TYR A 233 -0.58 -7.04 20.98
CA TYR A 233 -1.84 -6.36 20.69
C TYR A 233 -2.91 -7.34 20.19
N PHE A 234 -2.55 -8.45 19.54
CA PHE A 234 -3.52 -9.41 18.99
C PHE A 234 -4.53 -9.96 20.01
N PRO A 235 -4.18 -10.34 21.25
CA PRO A 235 -5.15 -10.81 22.23
C PRO A 235 -6.21 -9.75 22.58
N ASN A 236 -5.77 -8.53 22.86
CA ASN A 236 -6.67 -7.41 23.18
C ASN A 236 -7.53 -7.04 21.97
N PHE A 237 -6.92 -7.04 20.80
CA PHE A 237 -7.57 -6.70 19.54
C PHE A 237 -8.60 -7.75 19.12
N SER A 238 -8.27 -9.04 19.20
CA SER A 238 -9.17 -10.17 18.89
C SER A 238 -10.31 -10.35 19.90
N SER A 239 -10.12 -9.93 21.15
CA SER A 239 -11.16 -9.97 22.19
C SER A 239 -12.32 -9.00 21.95
N GLN A 240 -12.19 -8.07 21.00
CA GLN A 240 -13.25 -7.13 20.66
C GLN A 240 -14.42 -7.86 20.00
N THR A 241 -15.49 -8.08 20.77
CA THR A 241 -16.66 -8.90 20.40
C THR A 241 -17.36 -8.42 19.12
N ARG A 242 -17.24 -7.13 18.76
CA ARG A 242 -17.76 -6.59 17.49
C ARG A 242 -17.11 -7.21 16.25
N LEU A 243 -15.87 -7.69 16.35
CA LEU A 243 -15.14 -8.27 15.23
C LEU A 243 -15.61 -9.71 14.92
N LEU A 244 -16.08 -10.44 15.94
CA LEU A 244 -16.56 -11.82 15.81
C LEU A 244 -17.96 -11.90 15.17
N THR A 245 -18.66 -10.77 15.06
CA THR A 245 -19.99 -10.68 14.43
C THR A 245 -19.95 -10.17 12.99
N LEU A 246 -18.76 -9.87 12.46
CA LEU A 246 -18.63 -9.42 11.07
C LEU A 246 -18.68 -10.65 10.15
N PRO A 247 -19.70 -10.78 9.28
CA PRO A 247 -19.71 -11.85 8.28
C PRO A 247 -18.49 -11.70 7.40
N SER A 248 -17.91 -12.83 6.98
CA SER A 248 -16.82 -12.78 6.01
C SER A 248 -17.34 -12.11 4.71
N PRO A 249 -16.47 -11.47 3.89
CA PRO A 249 -16.91 -10.81 2.66
C PRO A 249 -17.66 -11.74 1.68
N HIS A 250 -17.44 -13.06 1.78
CA HIS A 250 -18.11 -14.08 0.98
C HIS A 250 -19.37 -14.67 1.65
N GLU A 251 -19.58 -14.42 2.95
CA GLU A 251 -20.78 -14.82 3.71
C GLU A 251 -21.87 -13.74 3.71
N MET A 252 -21.59 -12.57 3.13
CA MET A 252 -22.58 -11.51 2.98
C MET A 252 -23.63 -11.87 1.91
N LEU A 253 -24.78 -12.39 2.35
CA LEU A 253 -25.93 -12.63 1.48
C LEU A 253 -26.42 -11.32 0.83
N LEU A 254 -26.56 -11.34 -0.50
CA LEU A 254 -27.28 -10.33 -1.27
C LEU A 254 -28.70 -10.20 -0.71
N ARG A 255 -29.08 -8.97 -0.33
CA ARG A 255 -30.37 -8.69 0.30
C ARG A 255 -31.58 -9.09 -0.56
N GLU A 256 -31.39 -9.27 -1.87
CA GLU A 256 -32.41 -9.75 -2.81
C GLU A 256 -33.05 -11.08 -2.37
N ILE A 257 -32.31 -11.96 -1.68
CA ILE A 257 -32.82 -13.29 -1.26
C ILE A 257 -33.65 -13.22 0.03
N GLN A 258 -33.56 -12.13 0.81
CA GLN A 258 -34.27 -11.99 2.09
C GLN A 258 -35.57 -11.17 2.03
N GLU A 259 -35.69 -10.22 1.08
CA GLU A 259 -36.84 -9.31 1.05
C GLU A 259 -37.89 -9.63 -0.04
N TYR A 260 -37.57 -10.51 -0.99
CA TYR A 260 -38.55 -11.01 -1.97
C TYR A 260 -38.71 -12.54 -1.85
N PRO A 261 -39.68 -13.03 -1.06
CA PRO A 261 -40.16 -14.39 -1.24
C PRO A 261 -40.75 -14.51 -2.65
N THR A 262 -40.42 -15.61 -3.33
CA THR A 262 -41.04 -15.99 -4.61
C THR A 262 -42.52 -16.30 -4.45
#